data_AF-A0A951Z165-F1
#
_entry.id   AF-A0A951Z165-F1
#
_cell.length_a   1.000
_cell.length_b   1.000
_cell.length_c   1.000
_cell.angle_alpha   90.00
_cell.angle_beta   90.00
_cell.angle_gamma   90.00
#
_symmetry.space_group_name_H-M   'P 1'
#
loop_
_entity.id
_entity.type
_entity.pdbx_description
1 polymer ?
#
loop_
_entity_poly.entity_id
_entity_poly.type
_entity_poly.pdbx_seq_one_letter_code
_entity_poly.pdbx_strand_id
1 'polypeptide(L)' 'MTTANPVQAIVERCQTLFDDLDFNAVKQWKAAVPGRKAIGYMPIYVPRELIHAAGMLPVGILGGGDQLEVIQGDA' A
#
# COMPACT_ATOMS: atom_id res chain seq x y z
N MET A 1 13.28 26.86 11.23
CA MET A 1 12.64 25.66 10.67
C MET A 1 13.12 25.52 9.24
N THR A 2 14.02 24.57 8.99
CA THR A 2 14.52 24.31 7.64
C THR A 2 13.45 23.50 6.92
N THR A 3 12.84 24.05 5.87
CA THR A 3 11.93 23.29 5.00
C THR A 3 12.71 22.12 4.41
N ALA A 4 12.20 20.90 4.59
CA ALA A 4 12.77 19.71 3.95
C ALA A 4 12.90 19.96 2.45
N ASN A 5 14.07 19.64 1.88
CA ASN A 5 14.25 19.71 0.42
C ASN A 5 13.21 18.80 -0.26
N PRO A 6 12.67 19.17 -1.44
CA PRO A 6 11.69 18.34 -2.17
C PRO A 6 12.00 16.84 -2.24
N VAL A 7 13.28 16.46 -2.39
CA VAL A 7 13.67 15.04 -2.41
C VAL A 7 13.39 14.37 -1.07
N GLN A 8 13.74 15.03 0.03
CA GLN A 8 13.52 14.52 1.38
C GLN A 8 12.03 14.32 1.66
N ALA A 9 11.18 15.27 1.25
CA ALA A 9 9.73 15.15 1.41
C ALA A 9 9.14 13.96 0.63
N ILE A 10 9.67 13.66 -0.57
CA ILE A 10 9.25 12.48 -1.34
C ILE A 10 9.66 11.20 -0.61
N VAL A 11 10.90 11.12 -0.13
CA VAL A 11 11.41 9.95 0.61
C VAL A 11 10.59 9.70 1.87
N GLU A 12 10.32 10.74 2.66
CA GLU A 12 9.48 10.67 3.87
C GLU A 12 8.07 10.13 3.57
N ARG A 13 7.46 10.59 2.47
CA ARG A 13 6.17 10.08 2.01
C ARG A 13 6.24 8.61 1.60
N CYS A 14 7.25 8.22 0.84
CA CYS A 14 7.45 6.82 0.43
C CYS A 14 7.66 5.91 1.65
N GLN A 15 8.44 6.36 2.62
CA GLN A 15 8.69 5.63 3.87
C GLN A 15 7.40 5.44 4.66
N THR A 16 6.60 6.50 4.81
CA THR A 16 5.29 6.44 5.50
C THR A 16 4.34 5.44 4.84
N LEU A 17 4.35 5.33 3.50
CA LEU A 17 3.54 4.35 2.77
C LEU A 17 4.09 2.92 2.90
N PHE A 18 5.41 2.77 3.01
CA PHE A 18 6.07 1.47 3.15
C PHE A 18 5.85 0.87 4.54
N ASP A 19 5.93 1.69 5.59
CA ASP A 19 5.74 1.27 6.98
C ASP A 19 4.26 1.07 7.38
N ASP A 20 3.31 1.34 6.48
CA ASP A 20 1.87 1.21 6.74
C ASP A 20 1.38 -0.25 6.64
N LEU A 21 1.65 -1.02 7.69
CA LEU A 21 1.22 -2.43 7.80
C LEU A 21 -0.29 -2.59 7.98
N ASP A 22 -1.00 -1.53 8.38
CA ASP A 22 -2.43 -1.52 8.67
C ASP A 22 -3.30 -1.06 7.48
N PHE A 23 -2.68 -0.79 6.33
CA PHE A 23 -3.34 -0.30 5.12
C PHE A 23 -4.12 1.01 5.33
N ASN A 24 -3.67 1.90 6.22
CA ASN A 24 -4.30 3.19 6.48
C ASN A 24 -4.38 4.06 5.23
N ALA A 25 -3.33 4.08 4.40
CA ALA A 25 -3.33 4.80 3.12
C ALA A 25 -4.41 4.26 2.16
N VAL A 26 -4.62 2.95 2.14
CA VAL A 26 -5.68 2.30 1.33
C VAL A 26 -7.06 2.65 1.88
N LYS A 27 -7.24 2.63 3.21
CA LYS A 27 -8.50 3.04 3.86
C LYS A 27 -8.84 4.50 3.52
N GLN A 28 -7.87 5.41 3.62
CA GLN A 28 -8.03 6.82 3.27
C GLN A 28 -8.37 6.99 1.78
N TRP A 29 -7.67 6.30 0.88
CA TRP A 29 -7.94 6.37 -0.56
C TRP A 29 -9.36 5.90 -0.92
N LYS A 30 -9.84 4.82 -0.27
CA LYS A 30 -11.21 4.32 -0.43
C LYS A 30 -12.24 5.29 0.13
N ALA A 31 -11.99 5.89 1.29
CA ALA A 31 -12.92 6.82 1.93
C ALA A 31 -13.08 8.13 1.16
N ALA A 32 -12.07 8.55 0.41
CA ALA A 32 -12.08 9.80 -0.35
C ALA A 32 -13.14 9.86 -1.47
N VAL A 33 -13.61 8.71 -1.99
CA VAL A 33 -14.73 8.66 -2.96
C VAL A 33 -15.61 7.44 -2.68
N PRO A 34 -16.92 7.63 -2.43
CA PRO A 34 -17.85 6.53 -2.21
C PRO A 34 -17.81 5.49 -3.34
N GLY A 35 -17.80 4.21 -2.98
CA GLY A 35 -17.80 3.10 -3.94
C GLY A 35 -16.42 2.70 -4.49
N ARG A 36 -15.34 3.40 -4.13
CA ARG A 36 -13.97 2.98 -4.47
C ARG A 36 -13.63 1.60 -3.90
N LYS A 37 -12.97 0.80 -4.72
CA LYS A 37 -12.50 -0.55 -4.37
C LYS A 37 -10.98 -0.63 -4.50
N ALA A 38 -10.38 -1.47 -3.66
CA ALA A 38 -8.96 -1.79 -3.72
C ALA A 38 -8.82 -3.30 -3.93
N ILE A 39 -7.83 -3.70 -4.73
CA ILE A 39 -7.56 -5.09 -5.08
C ILE A 39 -6.14 -5.44 -4.64
N GLY A 40 -6.03 -6.35 -3.67
CA GLY A 40 -4.75 -6.90 -3.21
C GLY A 40 -4.19 -7.90 -4.23
N TYR A 41 -2.88 -7.88 -4.46
CA TYR A 41 -2.19 -8.88 -5.28
C TYR A 41 -0.87 -9.33 -4.66
N MET A 42 -0.60 -10.63 -4.73
CA MET A 42 0.67 -11.25 -4.31
C MET A 42 1.77 -11.02 -5.37
N PRO A 43 3.07 -11.25 -5.10
CA PRO A 43 4.18 -10.95 -6.01
C PRO A 43 4.26 -11.92 -7.20
N ILE A 44 3.19 -11.99 -7.97
CA ILE A 44 3.04 -12.65 -9.26
C ILE A 44 2.57 -11.61 -10.27
N TYR A 45 2.67 -11.93 -11.56
CA TYR A 45 2.13 -11.03 -12.58
C TYR A 45 0.63 -10.85 -12.40
N VAL A 46 0.21 -9.58 -12.22
CA VAL A 46 -1.19 -9.14 -12.17
C VAL A 46 -1.35 -7.93 -13.09
N PRO A 47 -2.39 -7.89 -13.95
CA PRO A 47 -2.63 -6.77 -14.86
C PRO A 47 -3.17 -5.55 -14.09
N ARG A 48 -2.26 -4.80 -13.46
CA ARG A 48 -2.59 -3.60 -12.64
C ARG A 48 -3.28 -2.51 -13.46
N GLU A 49 -3.00 -2.47 -14.74
CA GLU A 49 -3.59 -1.57 -15.72
C GLU A 49 -5.11 -1.78 -15.82
N LEU A 50 -5.59 -3.02 -15.76
CA LEU A 50 -7.04 -3.32 -15.77
C LEU A 50 -7.71 -2.89 -14.47
N ILE A 51 -7.05 -3.11 -13.33
CA ILE A 51 -7.52 -2.65 -12.01
C ILE A 51 -7.64 -1.12 -12.02
N HIS A 52 -6.60 -0.43 -12.51
CA HIS A 52 -6.59 1.03 -12.63
C HIS A 52 -7.67 1.55 -13.58
N ALA A 53 -7.81 0.95 -14.77
CA ALA A 53 -8.83 1.33 -15.76
C ALA A 53 -10.26 1.17 -15.23
N ALA A 54 -10.49 0.20 -14.34
CA ALA A 54 -11.76 0.00 -13.65
C ALA A 54 -11.98 0.98 -12.47
N GLY A 55 -11.10 1.96 -12.27
CA GLY A 55 -11.21 2.95 -11.20
C GLY A 55 -10.87 2.41 -9.81
N MET A 56 -10.12 1.31 -9.73
CA MET A 56 -9.75 0.63 -8.49
C MET A 56 -8.27 0.83 -8.16
N LEU A 57 -7.91 0.69 -6.88
CA LEU A 57 -6.52 0.77 -6.43
C LEU A 57 -5.87 -0.62 -6.42
N PRO A 58 -4.84 -0.89 -7.24
CA PRO A 58 -4.02 -2.09 -7.08
C PRO A 58 -3.11 -1.96 -5.85
N VAL A 59 -3.16 -2.93 -4.94
CA VAL A 59 -2.39 -2.95 -3.69
C VAL A 59 -1.48 -4.19 -3.69
N GLY A 60 -0.17 -3.98 -3.74
CA GLY A 60 0.80 -5.07 -3.66
C GLY A 60 0.90 -5.61 -2.23
N ILE A 61 0.82 -6.93 -2.07
CA ILE A 61 1.02 -7.64 -0.81
C ILE A 61 2.37 -8.36 -0.93
N LEU A 62 3.41 -7.80 -0.32
CA LEU A 62 4.80 -8.25 -0.47
C LEU A 62 5.34 -8.92 0.81
N GLY A 63 4.45 -9.34 1.72
CA GLY A 63 4.81 -9.86 3.03
C GLY A 63 5.06 -8.75 4.05
N GLY A 64 5.20 -9.14 5.33
CA GLY A 64 5.41 -8.23 6.46
C GLY A 64 6.85 -8.13 6.95
N GLY A 65 7.79 -8.78 6.26
CA GLY A 65 9.18 -8.89 6.72
C GLY A 65 9.28 -9.45 8.13
N ASP A 66 10.12 -8.84 8.95
CA ASP A 66 10.28 -9.08 10.39
C ASP A 66 9.34 -8.23 11.26
N GLN A 67 8.54 -7.35 10.64
CA GLN A 67 7.65 -6.41 11.34
C GLN A 67 6.27 -7.01 11.66
N LEU A 68 5.90 -8.12 11.01
CA LEU A 68 4.69 -8.89 11.31
C LEU A 68 5.07 -10.26 11.85
N GLU A 69 4.49 -10.61 13.00
CA GLU A 69 4.66 -11.94 13.58
C GLU A 69 4.14 -13.02 12.62
N VAL A 70 4.97 -14.01 12.36
CA VAL A 70 4.58 -15.17 11.55
C VAL A 70 3.81 -16.13 12.45
N ILE A 71 2.50 -16.25 12.20
CA ILE A 71 1.72 -17.33 12.80
C ILE A 71 2.10 -18.62 12.09
N GLN A 72 2.87 -19.47 12.78
CA GLN A 72 3.31 -20.74 12.26
C GLN A 72 2.16 -21.75 12.43
N GLY A 73 1.47 -22.03 11.33
CA GLY A 73 0.46 -23.10 11.32
C GLY A 73 1.16 -24.45 11.46
N ASP A 74 1.01 -25.08 12.61
CA ASP A 74 1.28 -26.50 12.79
C ASP A 74 0.29 -27.29 11.93
N ALA A 75 0.84 -28.14 11.06
CA ALA A 75 0.09 -29.02 10.17
C ALA A 75 -0.46 -30.24 10.93
#